data_AF-A0A381NK64-F1
#
_entry.id   AF-A0A381NK64-F1
#
_cell.length_a   1.000
_cell.length_b   1.000
_cell.length_c   1.000
_cell.angle_alpha   90.00
_cell.angle_beta   90.00
_cell.angle_gamma   90.00
#
_symmetry.space_group_name_H-M   'P 1'
#
loop_
_entity.id
_entity.type
_entity.pdbx_description
1 polymer ?
#
loop_
_entity_poly.entity_id
_entity_poly.type
_entity_poly.pdbx_seq_one_letter_code
_entity_poly.pdbx_strand_id
1 'polypeptide(L)' 'MWFQKEISISPKPRGFHLITNDIINNINVISTVKNGILNLFIKHTSASLTINENADPTVRADFESHFNHIVP' A
#
# COMPACT_ATOMS: atom_id res chain seq x y z
N MET A 1 15.10 18.12 -6.29
CA MET A 1 14.23 17.76 -7.43
C MET A 1 12.97 17.11 -6.85
N TRP A 2 11.78 17.55 -7.24
CA TRP A 2 10.52 16.89 -6.89
C TRP A 2 10.05 16.06 -8.07
N PHE A 3 9.69 14.80 -7.81
CA PHE A 3 9.14 13.88 -8.79
C PHE A 3 7.75 13.47 -8.33
N GLN A 4 6.78 13.54 -9.24
CA GLN A 4 5.42 13.10 -9.00
C GLN A 4 4.96 12.26 -10.19
N LYS A 5 4.35 11.11 -9.89
CA LYS A 5 3.81 10.21 -10.90
C LYS A 5 2.50 9.60 -10.38
N GLU A 6 1.48 9.65 -11.23
CA GLU A 6 0.25 8.89 -11.01
C GLU A 6 0.42 7.47 -11.55
N ILE A 7 0.00 6.48 -10.78
CA ILE A 7 0.10 5.06 -11.11
C ILE A 7 -1.26 4.40 -10.87
N SER A 8 -1.53 3.31 -11.57
CA SER A 8 -2.70 2.48 -11.35
C SER A 8 -2.24 1.07 -10.97
N ILE A 9 -2.88 0.50 -9.95
CA ILE A 9 -2.65 -0.88 -9.53
C ILE A 9 -3.89 -1.71 -9.86
N SER A 10 -3.72 -3.00 -10.08
CA SER A 10 -4.83 -3.90 -10.36
C SER A 10 -5.85 -3.90 -9.20
N PRO A 11 -7.16 -3.97 -9.49
CA PRO A 11 -8.19 -4.01 -8.47
C PRO A 11 -7.99 -5.23 -7.57
N LYS A 12 -8.28 -5.06 -6.28
CA LYS A 12 -8.19 -6.11 -5.27
C LYS A 12 -9.55 -6.29 -4.60
N PRO A 13 -9.93 -7.52 -4.22
CA PRO A 13 -11.12 -7.73 -3.39
C PRO A 13 -10.95 -7.10 -1.99
N ARG A 14 -12.02 -7.04 -1.19
CA ARG A 14 -11.95 -6.60 0.23
C ARG A 14 -10.86 -7.39 0.97
N GLY A 15 -10.14 -6.73 1.86
CA GLY A 15 -9.04 -7.30 2.66
C GLY A 15 -7.74 -6.52 2.54
N PHE A 16 -6.66 -7.08 3.09
CA PHE A 16 -5.34 -6.47 3.10
C PHE A 16 -4.43 -7.07 2.03
N HIS A 17 -3.83 -6.21 1.22
CA HIS A 17 -3.01 -6.62 0.08
C HIS A 17 -1.62 -5.98 0.18
N LEU A 18 -0.59 -6.79 -0.05
CA LEU A 18 0.77 -6.27 -0.20
C LEU A 18 0.90 -5.64 -1.58
N ILE A 19 1.27 -4.37 -1.60
CA ILE A 19 1.42 -3.59 -2.85
C ILE A 19 2.83 -3.03 -3.02
N THR A 20 3.79 -3.39 -2.15
CA THR A 20 5.16 -2.86 -2.18
C THR A 20 5.81 -3.01 -3.57
N ASN A 21 5.68 -4.19 -4.17
CA ASN A 21 6.21 -4.46 -5.50
C ASN A 21 5.46 -3.67 -6.59
N ASP A 22 4.14 -3.52 -6.47
CA ASP A 22 3.36 -2.69 -7.40
C ASP A 22 3.85 -1.24 -7.39
N ILE A 23 4.16 -0.68 -6.21
CA ILE A 23 4.71 0.67 -6.08
C ILE A 23 6.11 0.77 -6.68
N ILE A 24 7.04 -0.13 -6.29
CA ILE A 24 8.44 -0.08 -6.73
C ILE A 24 8.54 -0.21 -8.26
N ASN A 25 7.80 -1.14 -8.86
CA ASN A 25 7.83 -1.39 -10.30
C ASN A 25 7.23 -0.23 -11.11
N ASN A 26 6.35 0.58 -10.51
CA ASN A 26 5.75 1.72 -11.18
C ASN A 26 6.51 3.04 -10.95
N ILE A 27 7.34 3.12 -9.90
CA ILE A 27 8.09 4.33 -9.51
C ILE A 27 9.61 4.05 -9.55
N ASN A 28 10.13 3.73 -10.73
CA ASN A 28 11.53 3.34 -10.94
C ASN A 28 12.57 4.35 -10.41
N VAL A 29 12.22 5.64 -10.34
CA VAL A 29 13.12 6.68 -9.81
C VAL A 29 13.50 6.45 -8.35
N ILE A 30 12.73 5.67 -7.58
CA ILE A 30 13.08 5.32 -6.20
C ILE A 30 14.48 4.69 -6.13
N SER A 31 14.86 3.89 -7.13
CA SER A 31 16.17 3.23 -7.19
C SER A 31 17.35 4.17 -7.41
N THR A 32 17.11 5.39 -7.91
CA THR A 32 18.17 6.40 -8.14
C THR A 32 18.30 7.39 -6.99
N VAL A 33 17.35 7.40 -6.06
CA VAL A 33 17.33 8.30 -4.90
C VAL A 33 18.01 7.61 -3.72
N LYS A 34 19.19 8.10 -3.32
CA LYS A 34 19.93 7.56 -2.17
C LYS A 34 19.23 7.82 -0.83
N ASN A 35 18.66 9.02 -0.66
CA ASN A 35 17.97 9.45 0.55
C ASN A 35 16.85 10.44 0.16
N GLY A 36 15.65 10.27 0.72
CA GLY A 36 14.52 11.14 0.41
C GLY A 36 13.25 10.73 1.16
N ILE A 37 12.15 11.40 0.81
CA ILE A 37 10.82 11.12 1.34
C ILE A 37 9.92 10.72 0.17
N LEU A 38 9.21 9.60 0.32
CA LEU A 38 8.18 9.16 -0.60
C LEU A 38 6.81 9.44 0.03
N ASN A 39 6.02 10.30 -0.62
CA ASN A 39 4.63 10.52 -0.25
C ASN A 39 3.73 9.71 -1.19
N LEU A 40 2.91 8.82 -0.63
CA LEU A 40 1.91 8.06 -1.36
C LEU A 40 0.52 8.54 -0.99
N PHE A 41 -0.27 8.90 -2.00
CA PHE A 41 -1.64 9.34 -1.84
C PHE A 41 -2.57 8.44 -2.65
N ILE A 42 -3.62 7.92 -2.00
CA ILE A 42 -4.64 7.13 -2.66
C ILE A 42 -5.81 8.02 -3.08
N LYS A 43 -6.15 8.02 -4.37
CA LYS A 43 -7.26 8.81 -4.94
C LYS A 43 -8.62 8.09 -4.82
N HIS A 44 -8.83 7.35 -3.73
CA HIS A 44 -10.05 6.58 -3.46
C HIS A 44 -10.52 6.81 -2.02
N THR A 45 -11.83 6.82 -1.80
CA THR A 45 -12.45 6.94 -0.47
C THR A 45 -12.78 5.60 0.17
N SER A 46 -12.77 4.51 -0.62
CA SER A 46 -13.16 3.16 -0.19
C SER A 46 -11.97 2.26 0.17
N ALA A 47 -10.76 2.80 0.23
CA ALA A 47 -9.54 2.07 0.52
C ALA A 47 -8.55 2.98 1.26
N SER A 48 -7.55 2.38 1.90
CA SER A 48 -6.52 3.12 2.64
C SER A 48 -5.16 2.46 2.47
N LEU A 49 -4.10 3.24 2.68
CA LEU A 49 -2.73 2.76 2.71
C LEU A 49 -2.28 2.61 4.16
N THR A 50 -1.60 1.51 4.45
CA THR A 50 -1.00 1.27 5.76
C THR A 50 0.39 0.69 5.60
N ILE A 51 1.27 0.98 6.55
CA ILE A 51 2.59 0.35 6.68
C ILE A 51 2.51 -0.54 7.91
N ASN A 52 2.77 -1.83 7.73
CA ASN A 52 2.65 -2.82 8.79
C ASN A 52 3.68 -3.93 8.60
N GLU A 53 3.81 -4.80 9.62
CA GLU A 53 4.65 -5.98 9.58
C GLU A 53 4.12 -6.99 8.55
N ASN A 54 5.05 -7.61 7.83
CA ASN A 54 4.76 -8.64 6.82
C ASN A 54 5.62 -9.90 7.03
N ALA A 55 6.11 -10.13 8.25
CA ALA A 55 6.87 -11.34 8.59
C ALA A 55 5.94 -12.55 8.79
N ASP A 56 4.74 -12.33 9.33
CA ASP A 56 3.76 -13.37 9.60
C ASP A 56 2.49 -13.19 8.74
N PRO A 57 2.14 -14.17 7.89
CA PRO A 57 0.94 -14.11 7.05
C PRO A 57 -0.38 -14.07 7.86
N THR A 58 -0.38 -14.49 9.12
CA THR A 58 -1.56 -14.48 10.01
C THR A 58 -2.02 -13.06 10.38
N VAL A 59 -1.11 -12.09 10.41
CA VAL A 59 -1.42 -10.67 10.70
C VAL A 59 -2.49 -10.13 9.75
N ARG A 60 -2.49 -10.54 8.47
CA ARG A 60 -3.50 -10.07 7.50
C ARG A 60 -4.90 -10.63 7.80
N ALA A 61 -4.98 -11.88 8.24
CA ALA A 61 -6.25 -12.52 8.60
C ALA A 61 -6.80 -11.96 9.92
N ASP A 62 -5.93 -11.67 10.87
CA ASP A 62 -6.30 -11.07 12.16
C ASP A 62 -6.82 -9.64 11.99
N PHE A 63 -6.18 -8.84 11.12
CA PHE A 63 -6.63 -7.48 10.80
C PHE A 63 -7.99 -7.46 10.09
N GLU A 64 -8.22 -8.37 9.14
CA GLU A 64 -9.51 -8.50 8.46
C GLU A 64 -10.63 -8.92 9.43
N SER A 65 -10.34 -9.88 10.31
CA SER A 65 -11.27 -10.33 11.35
C SER A 65 -11.63 -9.21 12.34
N HIS A 66 -10.64 -8.42 12.78
CA HIS A 66 -10.86 -7.32 13.72
C HIS A 66 -11.63 -6.15 13.09
N PHE A 67 -11.33 -5.78 11.83
CA PHE A 67 -12.05 -4.71 11.13
C PHE A 67 -13.51 -5.08 10.85
N ASN A 68 -13.78 -6.32 10.45
CA ASN A 68 -15.14 -6.80 10.22
C ASN A 68 -16.01 -6.77 11.49
N HIS A 69 -15.39 -6.79 12.68
CA HIS A 69 -16.11 -6.69 13.96
C HIS A 69 -16.40 -5.24 14.38
N ILE A 70 -15.51 -4.30 14.05
CA ILE A 70 -15.61 -2.90 14.48
C ILE A 70 -16.46 -2.07 13.50
N VAL A 71 -16.41 -2.38 12.20
CA VAL A 71 -17.20 -1.71 11.15
C VAL A 71 -17.62 -2.73 10.08
N PRO A 72 -18.84 -3.33 10.18
CA PRO A 72 -19.33 -4.34 9.22
C PRO A 72 -19.39 -3.86 7.77
#